data_AF-A0A9E2Q9Y7-F1
#
_entry.id   AF-A0A9E2Q9Y7-F1
#
_cell.length_a   1.000
_cell.length_b   1.000
_cell.length_c   1.000
_cell.angle_alpha   90.00
_cell.angle_beta   90.00
_cell.angle_gamma   90.00
#
_symmetry.space_group_name_H-M   'P 1'
#
loop_
_entity.id
_entity.type
_entity.pdbx_description
1 polymer ?
#
loop_
_entity_poly.entity_id
_entity_poly.type
_entity_poly.pdbx_seq_one_letter_code
_entity_poly.pdbx_strand_id
1 'polypeptide(L)'
;MHITNPDLVAIKTAIRHLASRVEAEVSEAEHWSSLAGNRGVGDVSATLDSVAETLRNAHADLDAAARLLFDAQEQQSSQAHDHPHQH
;
A
#
# COMPACT_ATOMS: atom_id res chain seq x y z
N MET A 1 21.67 15.27 -3.85
CA MET A 1 21.05 14.37 -4.85
C MET A 1 19.66 14.92 -5.13
N HIS A 2 19.41 15.50 -6.31
CA HIS A 2 18.05 15.89 -6.70
C HIS A 2 17.28 14.62 -7.02
N ILE A 3 16.32 14.25 -6.18
CA ILE A 3 15.33 13.22 -6.53
C ILE A 3 14.49 13.85 -7.63
N THR A 4 14.71 13.44 -8.87
CA THR A 4 13.93 13.90 -10.00
C THR A 4 12.54 13.29 -9.91
N ASN A 5 11.51 14.13 -10.01
CA ASN A 5 10.07 13.83 -10.09
C ASN A 5 9.66 12.45 -10.70
N PRO A 6 10.29 11.93 -11.79
CA PRO A 6 10.07 10.56 -12.28
C PRO A 6 10.23 9.43 -11.24
N ASP A 7 11.16 9.56 -10.30
CA ASP A 7 11.41 8.52 -9.28
C ASP A 7 10.23 8.40 -8.29
N LEU A 8 9.62 9.52 -7.94
CA LEU A 8 8.43 9.55 -7.06
C LEU A 8 7.21 8.91 -7.73
N VAL A 9 7.03 9.13 -9.03
CA VAL A 9 5.95 8.49 -9.81
C VAL A 9 6.16 6.98 -9.88
N ALA A 10 7.40 6.51 -10.07
CA ALA A 10 7.72 5.09 -10.07
C ALA A 10 7.44 4.44 -8.71
N ILE A 11 7.88 5.06 -7.61
CA ILE A 11 7.63 4.57 -6.26
C ILE A 11 6.12 4.54 -5.96
N LYS A 12 5.38 5.60 -6.31
CA LYS A 12 3.91 5.66 -6.13
C LYS A 12 3.20 4.54 -6.90
N THR A 13 3.65 4.26 -8.12
CA THR A 13 3.10 3.19 -8.95
C THR A 13 3.38 1.83 -8.32
N ALA A 14 4.61 1.62 -7.82
CA ALA A 14 4.99 0.40 -7.12
C ALA A 14 4.14 0.17 -5.86
N ILE A 15 3.94 1.21 -5.03
CA ILE A 15 3.12 1.11 -3.81
C ILE A 15 1.66 0.79 -4.15
N ARG A 16 1.07 1.44 -5.15
CA ARG A 16 -0.30 1.13 -5.60
C ARG A 16 -0.44 -0.31 -6.09
N HIS A 17 0.55 -0.79 -6.83
CA HIS A 17 0.55 -2.17 -7.30
C HIS A 17 0.70 -3.17 -6.14
N LEU A 18 1.53 -2.85 -5.14
CA LEU A 18 1.64 -3.67 -3.92
C LEU A 18 0.33 -3.67 -3.13
N ALA A 19 -0.31 -2.51 -2.95
CA ALA A 19 -1.59 -2.41 -2.24
C ALA A 19 -2.67 -3.29 -2.90
N SER A 20 -2.82 -3.18 -4.22
CA SER A 20 -3.77 -4.01 -4.99
C SER A 20 -3.47 -5.51 -4.88
N ARG A 21 -2.19 -5.90 -4.85
CA ARG A 21 -1.83 -7.30 -4.61
C ARG A 21 -2.20 -7.75 -3.20
N VAL A 22 -1.87 -6.96 -2.18
CA VAL A 22 -2.20 -7.28 -0.78
C VAL A 22 -3.72 -7.41 -0.60
N GLU A 23 -4.52 -6.54 -1.20
CA GLU A 23 -5.99 -6.62 -1.17
C GLU A 23 -6.51 -7.95 -1.76
N ALA A 24 -5.94 -8.41 -2.86
CA ALA A 24 -6.28 -9.71 -3.44
C ALA A 24 -5.90 -10.87 -2.51
N GLU A 25 -4.72 -10.82 -1.89
CA GLU A 25 -4.25 -11.83 -0.94
C GLU A 25 -5.09 -11.86 0.35
N VAL A 26 -5.58 -10.71 0.84
CA VAL A 26 -6.57 -10.66 1.94
C VAL A 26 -7.82 -11.45 1.56
N SER A 27 -8.39 -11.14 0.38
CA SER A 27 -9.61 -11.79 -0.10
C SER A 27 -9.44 -13.30 -0.26
N GLU A 28 -8.26 -13.73 -0.74
CA GLU A 28 -7.93 -15.14 -0.88
C GLU A 28 -7.74 -15.84 0.47
N ALA A 29 -7.05 -15.20 1.43
CA ALA A 29 -6.88 -15.72 2.78
C ALA A 29 -8.24 -15.89 3.51
N GLU A 30 -9.15 -14.92 3.39
CA GLU A 30 -10.50 -15.00 3.94
C GLU A 30 -11.32 -16.14 3.28
N HIS A 31 -11.20 -16.30 1.97
CA HIS A 31 -11.84 -17.39 1.23
C HIS A 31 -11.38 -18.76 1.74
N TRP A 32 -10.07 -18.96 1.85
CA TRP A 32 -9.50 -20.23 2.31
C TRP A 32 -9.75 -20.47 3.80
N SER A 33 -9.77 -19.42 4.64
CA SER A 33 -10.15 -19.54 6.05
C SER A 33 -11.56 -20.10 6.18
N SER A 34 -12.53 -19.48 5.48
CA SER A 34 -13.92 -19.94 5.47
C SER A 34 -14.04 -21.38 5.00
N LEU A 35 -13.32 -21.77 3.94
CA LEU A 35 -13.31 -23.14 3.47
C LEU A 35 -12.71 -24.11 4.51
N ALA A 36 -11.59 -23.75 5.14
CA ALA A 36 -10.94 -24.57 6.16
C ALA A 36 -11.85 -24.79 7.39
N GLY A 37 -12.53 -23.73 7.84
CA GLY A 37 -13.50 -23.79 8.92
C GLY A 37 -14.66 -24.72 8.59
N ASN A 38 -15.22 -24.60 7.38
CA ASN A 38 -16.30 -25.48 6.89
C ASN A 38 -15.88 -26.96 6.74
N ARG A 39 -14.58 -27.24 6.60
CA ARG A 39 -14.03 -28.60 6.49
C ARG A 39 -13.57 -29.17 7.84
N GLY A 40 -13.78 -28.45 8.94
CA GLY A 40 -13.42 -28.90 10.29
C GLY A 40 -11.93 -28.78 10.60
N VAL A 41 -11.17 -28.00 9.82
CA VAL A 41 -9.74 -27.74 10.06
C VAL A 41 -9.59 -26.37 10.73
N GLY A 42 -10.11 -26.27 11.96
CA GLY A 42 -10.24 -25.00 12.69
C GLY A 42 -8.92 -24.26 12.92
N ASP A 43 -7.83 -24.97 13.22
CA ASP A 43 -6.52 -24.35 13.44
C ASP A 43 -5.97 -23.68 12.16
N VAL A 44 -6.23 -24.27 10.99
CA VAL A 44 -5.86 -23.70 9.70
C VAL A 44 -6.72 -22.48 9.38
N SER A 45 -8.03 -22.54 9.65
CA SER A 45 -8.93 -21.38 9.52
C SER A 45 -8.46 -20.22 10.40
N ALA A 46 -8.21 -20.45 11.69
CA ALA A 46 -7.73 -19.42 12.60
C ALA A 46 -6.37 -18.83 12.17
N THR A 47 -5.47 -19.66 11.65
CA THR A 47 -4.19 -19.19 11.09
C THR A 47 -4.41 -18.30 9.87
N LEU A 48 -5.30 -18.68 8.95
CA LEU A 48 -5.62 -17.90 7.76
C LEU A 48 -6.34 -16.59 8.10
N ASP A 49 -7.20 -16.57 9.12
CA ASP A 49 -7.81 -15.33 9.64
C ASP A 49 -6.74 -14.36 10.16
N SER A 50 -5.75 -14.87 10.90
CA SER A 50 -4.62 -14.06 11.39
C SER A 50 -3.75 -13.54 10.24
N VAL A 51 -3.56 -14.34 9.19
CA VAL A 51 -2.87 -13.90 7.95
C VAL A 51 -3.66 -12.78 7.28
N ALA A 52 -4.98 -12.94 7.11
CA ALA A 52 -5.84 -11.90 6.52
C ALA A 52 -5.79 -10.59 7.31
N GLU A 53 -5.81 -10.65 8.65
CA GLU A 53 -5.66 -9.48 9.51
C GLU A 53 -4.29 -8.80 9.33
N THR A 54 -3.21 -9.58 9.29
CA THR A 54 -1.86 -9.05 9.05
C THR A 54 -1.77 -8.36 7.70
N LEU A 55 -2.35 -8.94 6.65
CA LEU A 55 -2.39 -8.37 5.32
C LEU A 55 -3.25 -7.09 5.26
N ARG A 56 -4.37 -7.01 5.99
CA ARG A 56 -5.16 -5.77 6.11
C ARG A 56 -4.36 -4.64 6.76
N ASN A 57 -3.59 -4.93 7.79
CA ASN A 57 -2.71 -3.94 8.41
C ASN A 57 -1.61 -3.49 7.44
N ALA A 58 -0.99 -4.43 6.70
CA ALA A 58 -0.01 -4.11 5.68
C ALA A 58 -0.61 -3.25 4.54
N HIS A 59 -1.87 -3.50 4.15
CA HIS A 59 -2.58 -2.66 3.18
C HIS A 59 -2.74 -1.23 3.69
N ALA A 60 -3.14 -1.06 4.95
CA ALA A 60 -3.27 0.26 5.57
C ALA A 60 -1.93 1.02 5.61
N ASP A 61 -0.83 0.33 5.90
CA ASP A 61 0.52 0.91 5.86
C ASP A 61 0.92 1.35 4.45
N LEU A 62 0.58 0.56 3.42
CA LEU A 62 0.81 0.92 2.01
C LEU A 62 -0.01 2.15 1.60
N ASP A 63 -1.27 2.25 2.03
CA ASP A 63 -2.10 3.43 1.80
C ASP A 63 -1.54 4.68 2.49
N ALA A 64 -1.03 4.53 3.72
CA ALA A 64 -0.36 5.62 4.44
C ALA A 64 0.91 6.07 3.70
N ALA A 65 1.72 5.13 3.22
CA ALA A 65 2.92 5.44 2.43
C ALA A 65 2.58 6.16 1.11
N ALA A 66 1.49 5.76 0.44
CA ALA A 66 1.02 6.44 -0.77
C ALA A 66 0.58 7.89 -0.50
N ARG A 67 -0.02 8.17 0.66
CA ARG A 67 -0.39 9.53 1.09
C ARG A 67 0.85 10.38 1.39
N LEU A 68 1.81 9.85 2.13
CA LEU A 68 3.07 10.56 2.41
C LEU A 68 3.82 10.95 1.14
N LEU A 69 3.81 10.09 0.12
CA LEU A 69 4.39 10.42 -1.19
C LEU A 69 3.61 11.51 -1.93
N PHE A 70 2.29 11.56 -1.78
CA PHE A 70 1.47 12.62 -2.37
C PHE A 70 1.80 13.98 -1.74
N ASP A 71 1.84 14.04 -0.41
CA ASP A 71 2.19 15.25 0.33
C ASP A 71 3.61 15.74 -0.03
N ALA A 72 4.57 14.81 -0.14
CA ALA A 72 5.93 15.12 -0.56
C ALA A 72 5.99 15.69 -2.00
N GLN A 73 5.15 15.18 -2.91
CA GLN A 73 5.05 15.67 -4.28
C GLN A 73 4.47 17.11 -4.32
N GLU A 74 3.41 17.39 -3.54
CA GLU A 74 2.80 18.73 -3.48
C GLU A 74 3.75 19.79 -2.90
N GLN A 75 4.51 19.42 -1.87
CA GLN A 75 5.54 20.29 -1.27
C GLN A 75 6.64 20.64 -2.26
N GLN A 76 7.10 19.69 -3.08
CA GLN A 76 8.10 19.95 -4.13
C GLN A 76 7.57 20.88 -5.22
N SER A 77 6.31 20.71 -5.65
CA SER A 77 5.71 21.61 -6.65
C SER A 77 5.54 23.04 -6.13
N SER A 78 5.24 23.21 -4.83
CA SER A 78 5.08 24.53 -4.20
C SER A 78 6.42 25.28 -4.13
N GLN A 79 7.51 24.60 -3.75
CA GLN A 79 8.85 25.20 -3.70
C GLN A 79 9.41 25.55 -5.09
N ALA A 80 9.03 24.80 -6.13
CA ALA A 80 9.45 25.09 -7.50
C ALA A 80 8.72 26.31 -8.12
N HIS A 81 7.52 26.65 -7.62
CA HIS A 81 6.71 27.76 -8.15
C HIS A 81 7.05 29.11 -7.50
N ASP A 82 7.64 29.10 -6.30
CA ASP A 82 8.05 30.31 -5.54
C ASP A 82 9.43 30.88 -5.94
N HIS A 83 10.04 30.39 -7.02
CA HIS A 83 11.23 30.99 -7.63
C HIS A 83 10.87 31.71 -8.95
N PRO A 84 10.15 32.85 -8.94
CA PRO A 84 10.15 33.72 -10.09
C PRO A 84 11.52 34.37 -10.21
N HIS A 85 12.14 34.18 -11.38
CA HIS A 85 13.31 34.89 -11.86
C HIS A 85 13.30 36.37 -11.45
N GLN A 86 14.11 36.74 -10.46
CA GLN A 86 14.62 38.10 -10.33
C GLN A 86 15.98 38.16 -11.01
N HIS A 87 16.00 38.63 -12.25
CA HIS A 87 17.16 39.27 -12.87
C HIS A 87 16.72 40.17 -14.01
#